data_AF-A0A0M3QCZ5-F1
#
_entry.id   AF-A0A0M3QCZ5-F1
#
_cell.length_a   1.000
_cell.length_b   1.000
_cell.length_c   1.000
_cell.angle_alpha   90.00
_cell.angle_beta   90.00
_cell.angle_gamma   90.00
#
_symmetry.space_group_name_H-M   'P 1'
#
loop_
_entity.id
_entity.type
_entity.pdbx_description
1 polymer ?
#
loop_
_entity_poly.entity_id
_entity_poly.type
_entity_poly.pdbx_seq_one_letter_code
_entity_poly.pdbx_strand_id
1 'polypeptide(L)'
;MSSPAPDTPPPSERGFDGVSHGYAPDGRPVTPPPVPLDKIVGDVVDDLRAAAEAEVALFKARGALAYHGTVWSSAWGFIALCALLVAMLALAFGAILVLAQNVGPLLATLIVVALLLLVAGLAAWRARTRFDDVKAAFRDDLLARGEE
;
A
#
# COMPACT_ATOMS: atom_id res chain seq x y z
N MET A 1 -69.84 22.16 -33.69
CA MET A 1 -70.02 20.70 -33.57
C MET A 1 -68.90 20.07 -34.37
N SER A 2 -67.87 19.39 -33.86
CA SER A 2 -67.39 19.01 -32.52
C SER A 2 -65.88 18.73 -32.71
N SER A 3 -65.05 19.02 -31.71
CA SER A 3 -63.60 18.79 -31.75
C SER A 3 -63.25 17.30 -31.90
N PRO A 4 -62.17 16.92 -32.62
CA PRO A 4 -61.57 15.61 -32.45
C PRO A 4 -60.76 15.57 -31.15
N ALA A 5 -60.93 14.48 -30.40
CA ALA A 5 -60.29 14.20 -29.11
C ALA A 5 -58.78 13.98 -29.26
N PRO A 6 -57.98 14.25 -28.21
CA PRO A 6 -56.52 14.11 -28.27
C PRO A 6 -56.09 12.63 -28.18
N ASP A 7 -55.20 12.23 -29.09
CA ASP A 7 -54.43 10.98 -28.99
C ASP A 7 -53.68 10.95 -27.66
N THR A 8 -54.13 10.08 -26.76
CA THR A 8 -53.43 9.81 -25.50
C THR A 8 -52.66 8.51 -25.69
N PRO A 9 -51.31 8.51 -25.74
CA PRO A 9 -50.55 7.27 -25.77
C PRO A 9 -50.75 6.51 -24.44
N PRO A 10 -50.76 5.16 -24.47
CA PRO A 10 -50.96 4.34 -23.27
C PRO A 10 -49.87 4.56 -22.22
N PRO A 11 -50.16 4.31 -20.93
CA PRO A 11 -49.25 4.55 -19.83
C PRO A 11 -47.99 3.70 -19.95
N SER A 12 -46.89 4.31 -19.56
CA SER A 12 -45.52 3.81 -19.62
C SER A 12 -45.31 2.46 -18.94
N GLU A 13 -44.89 1.46 -19.70
CA GLU A 13 -44.02 0.39 -19.18
C GLU A 13 -42.57 0.84 -19.32
N ARG A 14 -42.17 1.84 -18.53
CA ARG A 14 -40.76 2.00 -18.19
C ARG A 14 -40.46 0.96 -17.13
N GLY A 15 -40.13 -0.25 -17.58
CA GLY A 15 -39.52 -1.28 -16.74
C GLY A 15 -38.21 -0.73 -16.19
N PHE A 16 -38.26 -0.13 -15.01
CA PHE A 16 -37.10 0.04 -14.15
C PHE A 16 -36.78 -1.31 -13.51
N ASP A 17 -36.45 -2.30 -14.36
CA ASP A 17 -35.99 -3.62 -13.93
C ASP A 17 -34.52 -3.79 -14.33
N GLY A 18 -33.77 -2.71 -14.12
CA GLY A 18 -32.32 -2.63 -14.31
C GLY A 18 -31.56 -2.96 -13.03
N VAL A 19 -32.18 -3.68 -12.08
CA VAL A 19 -31.43 -4.27 -10.98
C VAL A 19 -30.94 -5.62 -11.47
N SER A 20 -29.66 -5.68 -11.82
CA SER A 20 -28.95 -6.94 -12.04
C SER A 20 -29.06 -7.77 -10.76
N HIS A 21 -30.00 -8.72 -10.72
CA HIS A 21 -30.00 -9.75 -9.70
C HIS A 21 -28.74 -10.57 -9.94
N GLY A 22 -27.78 -10.44 -9.02
CA GLY A 22 -26.63 -11.34 -8.97
C GLY A 22 -27.11 -12.78 -9.09
N TYR A 23 -26.53 -13.50 -10.05
CA TYR A 23 -26.72 -14.92 -10.35
C TYR A 23 -27.74 -15.64 -9.44
N ALA A 24 -29.01 -15.62 -9.83
CA ALA A 24 -30.03 -16.50 -9.26
C ALA A 24 -30.34 -17.59 -10.31
N PRO A 25 -29.70 -18.76 -10.24
CA PRO A 25 -29.98 -19.82 -11.19
C PRO A 25 -31.39 -20.37 -10.93
N ASP A 26 -32.32 -20.21 -11.87
CA ASP A 26 -33.71 -20.71 -11.82
C ASP A 26 -33.83 -22.25 -11.98
N GLY A 27 -32.81 -22.99 -11.54
CA GLY A 27 -32.76 -24.45 -11.61
C GLY A 27 -32.90 -25.08 -10.22
N ARG A 28 -33.68 -26.17 -10.12
CA ARG A 28 -33.59 -27.10 -8.97
C ARG A 28 -32.10 -27.44 -8.77
N PRO A 29 -31.55 -27.40 -7.53
CA PRO A 29 -30.13 -27.63 -7.30
C PRO A 29 -29.72 -28.95 -7.93
N VAL A 30 -29.01 -28.87 -9.06
CA VAL A 30 -28.39 -30.04 -9.68
C VAL A 30 -27.23 -30.33 -8.75
N THR A 31 -27.38 -31.36 -7.91
CA THR A 31 -26.24 -31.91 -7.18
C THR A 31 -25.17 -32.20 -8.22
N PRO A 32 -24.01 -31.52 -8.18
CA PRO A 32 -22.96 -31.78 -9.12
C PRO A 32 -22.65 -33.29 -9.07
N PRO A 33 -22.48 -33.97 -10.21
CA PRO A 33 -22.00 -35.35 -10.20
C PRO A 33 -20.74 -35.40 -9.33
N PRO A 34 -20.52 -36.45 -8.52
CA PRO A 34 -19.41 -36.50 -7.57
C PRO A 34 -18.09 -36.28 -8.30
N VAL A 35 -17.55 -35.07 -8.15
CA VAL A 35 -16.30 -34.65 -8.78
C VAL A 35 -15.16 -35.21 -7.93
N PRO A 36 -14.13 -35.82 -8.55
CA PRO A 36 -12.94 -36.27 -7.82
C PRO A 36 -12.32 -35.14 -6.98
N LEU A 37 -11.85 -35.45 -5.75
CA LEU A 37 -11.25 -34.45 -4.87
C LEU A 37 -10.03 -33.76 -5.49
N ASP A 38 -9.24 -34.47 -6.29
CA ASP A 38 -8.08 -33.95 -7.03
C ASP A 38 -8.46 -32.82 -7.98
N LYS A 39 -9.62 -32.94 -8.63
CA LYS A 39 -10.19 -31.94 -9.52
C LYS A 39 -10.58 -30.67 -8.77
N ILE A 40 -11.21 -30.82 -7.59
CA ILE A 40 -11.65 -29.70 -6.75
C ILE A 40 -10.45 -28.92 -6.22
N VAL A 41 -9.41 -29.62 -5.77
CA VAL A 41 -8.17 -28.98 -5.30
C VAL A 41 -7.46 -28.26 -6.45
N GLY A 42 -7.42 -28.87 -7.64
CA GLY A 42 -6.90 -28.23 -8.85
C GLY A 42 -7.61 -26.91 -9.16
N ASP A 43 -8.94 -26.93 -9.19
CA ASP A 43 -9.75 -25.74 -9.49
C ASP A 43 -9.54 -24.61 -8.45
N VAL A 44 -9.45 -24.93 -7.16
CA VAL A 44 -9.18 -23.92 -6.12
C VAL A 44 -7.76 -23.34 -6.25
N VAL A 45 -6.77 -24.16 -6.56
CA VAL A 45 -5.39 -23.68 -6.77
C VAL A 45 -5.33 -22.75 -7.97
N ASP A 46 -6.02 -23.10 -9.06
CA ASP A 46 -6.08 -22.28 -10.27
C ASP A 46 -6.83 -20.96 -10.02
N ASP A 47 -7.93 -20.97 -9.26
CA ASP A 47 -8.67 -19.76 -8.88
C ASP A 47 -7.86 -18.84 -7.96
N LEU A 48 -7.16 -19.40 -6.97
CA LEU A 48 -6.26 -18.63 -6.11
C LEU A 48 -5.09 -18.04 -6.89
N ARG A 49 -4.56 -18.80 -7.85
CA ARG A 49 -3.52 -18.30 -8.75
C ARG A 49 -4.04 -17.17 -9.63
N ALA A 50 -5.23 -17.30 -10.20
CA ALA A 50 -5.85 -16.26 -11.02
C ALA A 50 -6.13 -14.98 -10.19
N ALA A 51 -6.59 -15.14 -8.95
CA ALA A 51 -6.78 -14.03 -8.02
C ALA A 51 -5.45 -13.33 -7.67
N ALA A 52 -4.40 -14.10 -7.39
CA ALA A 52 -3.07 -13.56 -7.12
C ALA A 52 -2.49 -12.81 -8.34
N GLU A 53 -2.65 -13.36 -9.55
CA GLU A 53 -2.20 -12.71 -10.79
C GLU A 53 -2.95 -11.38 -11.03
N ALA A 54 -4.24 -11.31 -10.70
CA ALA A 54 -5.04 -10.08 -10.77
C ALA A 54 -4.59 -9.01 -9.76
N GLU A 55 -4.25 -9.40 -8.53
CA GLU A 55 -3.72 -8.46 -7.53
C GLU A 55 -2.35 -7.92 -7.93
N VAL A 56 -1.46 -8.78 -8.43
CA VAL A 56 -0.15 -8.35 -8.93
C VAL A 56 -0.31 -7.37 -10.10
N ALA A 57 -1.28 -7.59 -10.99
CA ALA A 57 -1.59 -6.65 -12.06
C ALA A 57 -2.07 -5.28 -11.52
N LEU A 58 -2.86 -5.28 -10.44
CA LEU A 58 -3.35 -4.07 -9.78
C LEU A 58 -2.22 -3.30 -9.08
N PHE A 59 -1.30 -4.01 -8.43
CA PHE A 59 -0.07 -3.43 -7.87
C PHE A 59 0.83 -2.86 -8.95
N LYS A 60 0.93 -3.52 -10.10
CA LYS A 60 1.73 -3.03 -11.24
C LYS A 60 1.16 -1.74 -11.83
N ALA A 61 -0.17 -1.63 -11.93
CA ALA A 61 -0.85 -0.43 -12.38
C ALA A 61 -0.72 0.75 -11.38
N ARG A 62 -0.93 0.48 -10.08
CA ARG A 62 -0.71 1.50 -9.03
C ARG A 62 0.74 1.91 -8.88
N GLY A 63 1.66 0.95 -9.04
CA GLY A 63 3.10 1.20 -9.08
C GLY A 63 3.45 2.16 -10.21
N ALA A 64 2.99 1.90 -11.43
CA ALA A 64 3.26 2.75 -12.59
C ALA A 64 2.84 4.22 -12.39
N LEU A 65 1.69 4.46 -11.74
CA LEU A 65 1.21 5.80 -11.40
C LEU A 65 2.01 6.45 -10.24
N ALA A 66 2.40 5.67 -9.23
CA ALA A 66 3.22 6.18 -8.13
C ALA A 66 4.65 6.56 -8.60
N TYR A 67 5.20 5.83 -9.57
CA TYR A 67 6.57 6.03 -10.06
C TYR A 67 6.78 7.40 -10.76
N HIS A 68 5.76 8.00 -11.39
CA HIS A 68 5.97 9.22 -12.18
C HIS A 68 6.29 10.47 -11.35
N GLY A 69 5.92 10.53 -10.06
CA GLY A 69 6.28 11.62 -9.16
C GLY A 69 7.32 11.25 -8.09
N THR A 70 7.34 10.00 -7.65
CA THR A 70 8.18 9.58 -6.51
C THR A 70 9.62 9.27 -6.88
N VAL A 71 9.92 8.89 -8.13
CA VAL A 71 11.30 8.53 -8.53
C VAL A 71 12.24 9.73 -8.37
N TRP A 72 11.80 10.93 -8.73
CA TRP A 72 12.62 12.14 -8.57
C TRP A 72 12.89 12.42 -7.09
N SER A 73 11.84 12.42 -6.25
CA SER A 73 12.00 12.63 -4.80
C SER A 73 12.85 11.54 -4.14
N SER A 74 12.74 10.29 -4.59
CA SER A 74 13.53 9.18 -4.06
C SER A 74 15.01 9.30 -4.43
N ALA A 75 15.33 9.81 -5.63
CA ALA A 75 16.70 10.06 -6.03
C ALA A 75 17.36 11.14 -5.15
N TRP A 76 16.66 12.25 -4.88
CA TRP A 76 17.15 13.29 -3.96
C TRP A 76 17.27 12.79 -2.52
N GLY A 77 16.36 11.93 -2.07
CA GLY A 77 16.45 11.27 -0.76
C GLY A 77 17.69 10.40 -0.63
N PHE A 78 18.03 9.63 -1.67
CA PHE A 78 19.24 8.80 -1.68
C PHE A 78 20.52 9.66 -1.64
N ILE A 79 20.57 10.73 -2.44
CA ILE A 79 21.70 11.67 -2.43
C ILE A 79 21.87 12.30 -1.05
N ALA A 80 20.77 12.77 -0.44
CA ALA A 80 20.80 13.33 0.90
C ALA A 80 21.28 12.32 1.95
N LEU A 81 20.87 11.05 1.84
CA LEU A 81 21.34 9.98 2.72
C LEU A 81 22.84 9.74 2.58
N CYS A 82 23.35 9.64 1.35
CA CYS A 82 24.78 9.51 1.10
C CYS A 82 25.57 10.71 1.65
N ALA A 83 25.09 11.93 1.41
CA ALA A 83 25.70 13.14 1.94
C ALA A 83 25.70 13.14 3.48
N LEU A 84 24.62 12.67 4.11
CA LEU A 84 24.51 12.54 5.56
C LEU A 84 25.53 11.54 6.12
N LEU A 85 25.75 10.40 5.45
CA LEU A 85 26.78 9.43 5.85
C LEU A 85 28.18 10.04 5.76
N VAL A 86 28.48 10.74 4.67
CA VAL A 86 29.77 11.43 4.51
C VAL A 86 29.95 12.52 5.58
N ALA A 87 28.90 13.28 5.88
CA ALA A 87 28.91 14.30 6.92
C ALA A 87 29.12 13.70 8.32
N MET A 88 28.46 12.58 8.65
CA MET A 88 28.70 11.87 9.91
C MET A 88 30.14 11.37 10.03
N LEU A 89 30.72 10.87 8.93
CA LEU A 89 32.11 10.44 8.90
C LEU A 89 33.08 11.62 9.10
N ALA A 90 32.86 12.74 8.42
CA ALA A 90 33.64 13.96 8.58
C ALA A 90 33.55 14.51 10.02
N LEU A 91 32.34 14.51 10.59
CA LEU A 91 32.10 14.90 11.97
C LEU A 91 32.82 13.97 12.96
N ALA A 92 32.84 12.66 12.70
CA ALA A 92 33.59 11.71 13.51
C ALA A 92 35.10 12.01 13.48
N PHE A 93 35.70 12.17 12.29
CA PHE A 93 37.12 12.50 12.16
C PHE A 93 37.47 13.83 12.84
N GLY A 94 36.67 14.88 12.63
CA GLY A 94 36.87 16.17 13.29
C GLY A 94 36.82 16.08 14.81
N ALA A 95 35.82 15.37 15.34
CA ALA A 95 35.67 15.18 16.78
C ALA A 95 36.82 14.35 17.37
N ILE A 96 37.27 13.29 16.69
CA ILE A 96 38.40 12.47 17.13
C ILE A 96 39.69 13.30 17.17
N LEU A 97 39.98 14.11 16.13
CA LEU A 97 41.20 14.90 16.07
C LEU A 97 41.30 15.94 17.20
N VAL A 98 40.18 16.58 17.54
CA VAL A 98 40.12 17.54 18.64
C VAL A 98 40.25 16.84 19.99
N LEU A 99 39.51 15.74 20.18
CA LEU A 99 39.40 15.07 21.48
C LEU A 99 40.64 14.21 21.80
N ALA A 100 41.32 13.70 20.77
CA ALA A 100 42.56 12.93 20.93
C ALA A 100 43.67 13.72 21.62
N GLN A 101 43.71 15.04 21.45
CA GLN A 101 44.69 15.92 22.13
C GLN A 101 44.50 15.97 23.65
N ASN A 102 43.28 15.73 24.15
CA ASN A 102 42.95 15.89 25.57
C ASN A 102 42.87 14.57 26.34
N VAL A 103 42.28 13.53 25.74
CA VAL A 103 41.98 12.26 26.44
C VAL A 103 42.61 11.02 25.79
N GLY A 104 43.39 11.23 24.74
CA GLY A 104 44.02 10.17 23.96
C GLY A 104 43.07 9.52 22.92
N PRO A 105 43.63 8.80 21.94
CA PRO A 105 42.89 8.41 20.73
C PRO A 105 41.77 7.37 20.98
N LEU A 106 42.02 6.38 21.84
CA LEU A 106 41.06 5.30 22.10
C LEU A 106 39.82 5.77 22.86
N LEU A 107 40.00 6.68 23.82
CA LEU A 107 38.90 7.23 24.61
C LEU A 107 38.07 8.23 23.78
N ALA A 108 38.73 8.98 22.90
CA ALA A 108 38.07 9.88 21.96
C ALA A 108 37.11 9.14 21.01
N THR A 109 37.54 8.03 20.39
CA THR A 109 36.68 7.28 19.47
C THR A 109 35.46 6.69 20.19
N LEU A 110 35.63 6.18 21.41
CA LEU A 110 34.53 5.62 22.20
C LEU A 110 33.47 6.70 22.51
N ILE A 111 33.89 7.89 22.94
CA ILE A 111 32.98 9.01 23.23
C ILE A 111 32.22 9.43 21.96
N VAL A 112 32.93 9.59 20.84
CA VAL A 112 32.32 10.00 19.57
C VAL A 112 31.31 8.97 19.08
N VAL A 113 31.66 7.67 19.13
CA VAL A 113 30.74 6.59 18.75
C VAL A 113 29.50 6.59 19.64
N ALA A 114 29.66 6.75 20.96
CA ALA A 114 28.52 6.82 21.88
C ALA A 114 27.58 7.99 21.55
N LEU A 115 28.12 9.18 21.25
CA LEU A 115 27.33 10.35 20.85
C LEU A 115 26.62 10.12 19.51
N LEU A 116 27.30 9.57 18.51
CA LEU A 116 26.70 9.28 17.21
C LEU A 116 25.60 8.22 17.31
N LEU A 117 25.76 7.19 18.14
CA LEU A 117 24.72 6.21 18.41
C LEU A 117 23.51 6.83 19.09
N LEU A 118 23.71 7.79 20.00
CA LEU A 118 22.63 8.52 20.66
C LEU A 118 21.82 9.34 19.64
N VAL A 119 22.51 10.08 18.77
CA VAL A 119 21.88 10.84 17.68
C VAL A 119 21.17 9.93 16.68
N ALA A 120 21.81 8.82 16.27
CA ALA A 120 21.23 7.85 15.35
C ALA A 120 19.98 7.18 15.96
N GLY A 121 20.03 6.83 17.24
CA GLY A 121 18.90 6.27 17.98
C GLY A 121 17.73 7.26 18.05
N LEU A 122 18.01 8.54 18.33
CA LEU A 122 16.99 9.58 18.38
C LEU A 122 16.37 9.83 16.99
N ALA A 123 17.18 9.85 15.94
CA ALA A 123 16.72 9.98 14.56
C ALA A 123 15.86 8.78 14.14
N ALA A 124 16.29 7.55 14.47
CA ALA A 124 15.54 6.34 14.19
C ALA A 124 14.20 6.30 14.94
N TRP A 125 14.18 6.73 16.20
CA TRP A 125 12.94 6.83 16.98
C TRP A 125 11.97 7.83 16.35
N ARG A 126 12.46 9.02 15.98
CA ARG A 126 11.64 10.07 15.34
C ARG A 126 11.15 9.69 13.95
N ALA A 127 11.91 8.87 13.22
CA ALA A 127 11.46 8.28 11.97
C ALA A 127 10.33 7.27 12.22
N ARG A 128 10.48 6.37 13.21
CA ARG A 128 9.47 5.35 13.56
C ARG A 128 8.12 5.95 13.92
N THR A 129 8.08 7.01 14.73
CA THR A 129 6.81 7.65 15.10
C THR A 129 6.02 8.14 13.88
N ARG A 130 6.71 8.65 12.85
CA ARG A 130 6.05 9.09 11.61
C ARG A 130 5.52 7.92 10.78
N PHE A 131 6.23 6.80 10.76
CA PHE A 131 5.78 5.59 10.06
C PHE A 131 4.58 4.95 10.77
N ASP A 132 4.56 4.97 12.09
CA ASP A 132 3.47 4.42 12.89
C ASP A 132 2.16 5.21 12.68
N ASP A 133 2.23 6.55 12.59
CA ASP A 133 1.07 7.40 12.26
C ASP A 133 0.47 7.05 10.90
N VAL A 134 1.33 6.91 9.88
CA VAL A 134 0.91 6.56 8.52
C VAL A 134 0.30 5.15 8.50
N LYS A 135 0.93 4.19 9.19
CA LYS A 135 0.42 2.82 9.30
C LYS A 135 -0.91 2.75 10.05
N ALA A 136 -1.07 3.57 11.09
CA ALA A 136 -2.32 3.68 11.84
C ALA A 136 -3.44 4.20 10.94
N ALA A 137 -3.20 5.28 10.18
CA ALA A 137 -4.18 5.83 9.24
C ALA A 137 -4.60 4.81 8.16
N PHE A 138 -3.66 4.04 7.61
CA PHE A 138 -3.99 2.97 6.67
C PHE A 138 -4.77 1.82 7.31
N ARG A 139 -4.42 1.42 8.53
CA ARG A 139 -5.15 0.38 9.25
C ARG A 139 -6.60 0.79 9.49
N ASP A 140 -6.81 2.04 9.90
CA ASP A 140 -8.14 2.55 10.20
C ASP A 140 -9.01 2.63 8.93
N ASP A 141 -8.44 3.03 7.78
CA ASP A 141 -9.12 3.01 6.46
C ASP A 141 -9.52 1.59 6.01
N LEU A 142 -8.66 0.60 6.24
CA LEU A 142 -8.95 -0.80 5.91
C LEU A 142 -10.04 -1.40 6.81
N LEU A 143 -10.07 -1.03 8.09
CA LEU A 143 -11.09 -1.50 9.03
C LEU A 143 -12.45 -0.84 8.74
N ALA A 144 -12.47 0.46 8.40
CA ALA A 144 -13.70 1.17 8.05
C ALA A 144 -14.38 0.60 6.80
N ARG A 145 -13.62 0.09 5.82
CA ARG A 145 -14.16 -0.57 4.61
C ARG A 145 -14.67 -2.00 4.83
N GLY A 146 -14.33 -2.63 5.95
CA GLY A 146 -14.76 -4.01 6.25
C GLY A 146 -16.11 -4.09 6.96
N GLU A 147 -16.65 -2.97 7.41
CA GLU A 147 -17.94 -2.88 8.12
C GLU A 147 -19.11 -2.39 7.24
N GLU A 148 -18.86 -2.09 5.95
CA GLU A 148 -19.88 -1.81 4.92
C GLU A 148 -20.14 -3.03 4.04
#